data_AF-A0A937P587-F1
#
_entry.id   AF-A0A937P587-F1
#
_cell.length_a   1.000
_cell.length_b   1.000
_cell.length_c   1.000
_cell.angle_alpha   90.00
_cell.angle_beta   90.00
_cell.angle_gamma   90.00
#
_symmetry.space_group_name_H-M   'P 1'
#
loop_
_entity.id
_entity.type
_entity.pdbx_description
1 polymer ?
#
loop_
_entity_poly.entity_id
_entity_poly.type
_entity_poly.pdbx_seq_one_letter_code
_entity_poly.pdbx_strand_id
1 'polypeptide(L)'
;MTLSLLKSPPKVSLVGNDILFKINTDNQYSIAGSSAELVFKFNGKDTTPGNKFKLEFLNNELEFELATTPDGSGTQLPIAAAGEFLSMWVDNMAKYMGYNYLLSLHYEIERTTLLPDEFIYITAKEKGTDYSIIFTNDPVNPVQNLHEHSNTPGVSPVVRDFYQLLAKIWLKGTSENTLLGEDRLTPDDEGDVRFTIQEYFKPELISEFAYPENNEVRIIKRTDFIKQFFIEYAETYDNISKRLYSTEGILTYAMQGKINQQKVNILNDLDMSFWDEIIASQMFLTWHPLEKTISAWQPEKLYYLSFTRASVLYVKAKSGDGGVGGDEGGFEFTIGSIACDQYDVIEICCGHDILGLQYLTGLVSPYEVWVENDSGEIISEIRTYIVDDQYRENEYVFLFKNSLGAYETLRTTGIQAKSNKYEHTLIEMIKVEGDSSYSEESSMESWMEETFKANSGWITKEELDWTNDFVLSVDRYIIENWKLFSVLVTSTKIFQHKDNEYLYMIEFEYKKSAKASAYNNVHSINPWLEETGIPILTENEELILI
;
A
#
# COMPACT_ATOMS: atom_id res chain seq x y z
N MET A 1 -29.88 -9.88 6.35
CA MET A 1 -29.71 -8.54 5.75
C MET A 1 -28.74 -7.77 6.59
N THR A 2 -27.48 -8.16 6.48
CA THR A 2 -26.38 -7.58 7.24
C THR A 2 -25.27 -7.31 6.24
N LEU A 3 -25.14 -6.06 5.87
CA LEU A 3 -23.93 -5.61 5.22
C LEU A 3 -22.81 -5.64 6.26
N SER A 4 -21.71 -6.33 5.94
CA SER A 4 -20.65 -6.63 6.89
C SER A 4 -19.30 -6.13 6.37
N LEU A 5 -18.53 -5.54 7.28
CA LEU A 5 -17.17 -5.09 7.00
C LEU A 5 -16.21 -6.27 7.19
N LEU A 6 -15.72 -6.84 6.10
CA LEU A 6 -14.79 -7.97 6.15
C LEU A 6 -13.35 -7.53 6.38
N LYS A 7 -12.95 -6.40 5.80
CA LYS A 7 -11.59 -5.85 5.95
C LYS A 7 -11.62 -4.33 6.02
N SER A 8 -11.12 -3.80 7.13
CA SER A 8 -10.88 -2.36 7.31
C SER A 8 -9.43 -2.02 6.96
N PRO A 9 -9.15 -0.79 6.50
CA PRO A 9 -7.79 -0.27 6.43
C PRO A 9 -7.07 -0.36 7.78
N PRO A 10 -5.74 -0.52 7.79
CA PRO A 10 -4.95 -0.43 9.01
C PRO A 10 -5.00 1.00 9.59
N LYS A 11 -4.63 1.15 10.86
CA LYS A 11 -4.70 2.44 11.58
C LYS A 11 -3.94 3.55 10.87
N VAL A 12 -2.76 3.25 10.32
CA VAL A 12 -2.02 4.15 9.43
C VAL A 12 -1.81 3.42 8.11
N SER A 13 -2.06 4.08 7.00
CA SER A 13 -1.92 3.53 5.66
C SER A 13 -1.01 4.42 4.82
N LEU A 14 0.02 3.85 4.20
CA LEU A 14 0.90 4.55 3.28
C LEU A 14 0.22 4.66 1.90
N VAL A 15 0.01 5.89 1.41
CA VAL A 15 -0.77 6.14 0.18
C VAL A 15 -0.08 5.71 -1.11
N GLY A 16 1.20 5.38 -1.06
CA GLY A 16 1.92 4.76 -2.16
C GLY A 16 1.65 3.27 -2.33
N ASN A 17 0.94 2.64 -1.38
CA ASN A 17 0.45 1.27 -1.42
C ASN A 17 -1.09 1.25 -1.50
N ASP A 18 -1.66 0.10 -1.86
CA ASP A 18 -3.12 -0.05 -1.94
C ASP A 18 -3.76 0.01 -0.54
N ILE A 19 -4.72 0.92 -0.39
CA ILE A 19 -5.54 1.02 0.82
C ILE A 19 -6.83 0.25 0.57
N LEU A 20 -6.90 -0.97 1.11
CA LEU A 20 -7.98 -1.91 0.84
C LEU A 20 -9.11 -1.82 1.86
N PHE A 21 -10.33 -1.82 1.34
CA PHE A 21 -11.57 -1.88 2.11
C PHE A 21 -12.49 -2.94 1.49
N LYS A 22 -12.88 -3.95 2.27
CA LYS A 22 -13.69 -5.09 1.79
C LYS A 22 -15.03 -5.14 2.51
N ILE A 23 -16.11 -5.15 1.74
CA ILE A 23 -17.48 -5.26 2.23
C ILE A 23 -18.10 -6.54 1.69
N ASN A 24 -18.93 -7.21 2.50
CA ASN A 24 -19.78 -8.31 2.06
C ASN A 24 -21.26 -7.98 2.28
N THR A 25 -22.12 -8.51 1.41
CA THR A 25 -23.57 -8.43 1.54
C THR A 25 -24.26 -9.78 1.27
N ASP A 26 -25.31 -10.04 2.05
CA ASP A 26 -26.22 -11.17 1.86
C ASP A 26 -27.52 -10.78 1.12
N ASN A 27 -27.62 -9.53 0.64
CA ASN A 27 -28.88 -8.94 0.17
C ASN A 27 -28.90 -8.60 -1.33
N GLN A 28 -27.91 -9.06 -2.09
CA GLN A 28 -27.85 -8.81 -3.53
C GLN A 28 -28.98 -9.47 -4.33
N TYR A 29 -29.60 -10.51 -3.76
CA TYR A 29 -30.70 -11.24 -4.38
C TYR A 29 -32.06 -10.83 -3.79
N SER A 30 -33.05 -10.60 -4.66
CA SER A 30 -34.47 -10.43 -4.30
C SER A 30 -35.13 -11.77 -3.95
N ILE A 31 -34.64 -12.85 -4.58
CA ILE A 31 -34.95 -14.24 -4.27
C ILE A 31 -33.60 -14.94 -4.10
N ALA A 32 -33.28 -15.42 -2.90
CA ALA A 32 -31.95 -15.98 -2.56
C ALA A 32 -31.59 -17.30 -3.28
N GLY A 33 -32.55 -17.86 -4.04
CA GLY A 33 -32.48 -19.18 -4.64
C GLY A 33 -32.47 -20.32 -3.61
N SER A 34 -32.81 -21.52 -4.04
CA SER A 34 -32.74 -22.74 -3.23
C SER A 34 -32.22 -23.90 -4.06
N SER A 35 -31.47 -24.80 -3.43
CA SER A 35 -31.09 -26.07 -4.03
C SER A 35 -32.32 -26.96 -4.16
N ALA A 36 -32.35 -27.79 -5.21
CA ALA A 36 -33.35 -28.84 -5.32
C ALA A 36 -33.02 -29.96 -4.33
N GLU A 37 -34.05 -30.61 -3.78
CA GLU A 37 -33.90 -31.76 -2.90
C GLU A 37 -34.95 -32.82 -3.24
N LEU A 38 -34.49 -34.01 -3.60
CA LEU A 38 -35.32 -35.19 -3.76
C LEU A 38 -35.03 -36.15 -2.61
N VAL A 39 -36.08 -36.59 -1.92
CA VAL A 39 -35.98 -37.53 -0.81
C VAL A 39 -36.72 -38.81 -1.19
N PHE A 40 -35.98 -39.91 -1.21
CA PHE A 40 -36.55 -41.24 -1.31
C PHE A 40 -36.83 -41.82 0.06
N LYS A 41 -37.96 -42.53 0.17
CA LYS A 41 -38.33 -43.33 1.33
C LYS A 41 -38.41 -44.79 0.95
N PHE A 42 -37.79 -45.63 1.76
CA PHE A 42 -37.80 -47.08 1.62
C PHE A 42 -38.57 -47.73 2.76
N ASN A 43 -39.64 -48.44 2.43
CA ASN A 43 -40.50 -49.14 3.40
C ASN A 43 -40.20 -50.67 3.47
N GLY A 44 -39.24 -51.13 2.68
CA GLY A 44 -38.94 -52.54 2.45
C GLY A 44 -37.84 -52.70 1.40
N LYS A 45 -37.40 -53.95 1.18
CA LYS A 45 -36.31 -54.28 0.26
C LYS A 45 -36.83 -54.70 -1.11
N ASP A 46 -36.01 -54.59 -2.15
CA ASP A 46 -36.29 -55.18 -3.47
C ASP A 46 -35.23 -56.24 -3.83
N THR A 47 -35.69 -57.45 -4.13
CA THR A 47 -34.85 -58.60 -4.52
C THR A 47 -34.95 -58.94 -6.00
N THR A 48 -35.68 -58.13 -6.79
CA THR A 48 -36.03 -58.45 -8.17
C THR A 48 -35.08 -57.73 -9.13
N PRO A 49 -34.23 -58.47 -9.88
CA PRO A 49 -33.42 -57.86 -10.91
C PRO A 49 -34.30 -57.40 -12.09
N GLY A 50 -33.91 -56.31 -12.75
CA GLY A 50 -34.63 -55.71 -13.87
C GLY A 50 -35.65 -54.63 -13.48
N ASN A 51 -35.88 -54.42 -12.18
CA ASN A 51 -36.70 -53.31 -11.71
C ASN A 51 -35.95 -51.98 -11.87
N LYS A 52 -36.65 -50.92 -12.28
CA LYS A 52 -36.03 -49.66 -12.69
C LYS A 52 -36.75 -48.41 -12.17
N PHE A 53 -36.00 -47.32 -12.13
CA PHE A 53 -36.53 -45.97 -11.99
C PHE A 53 -35.69 -44.99 -12.80
N LYS A 54 -36.22 -43.80 -13.04
CA LYS A 54 -35.58 -42.76 -13.85
C LYS A 54 -35.49 -41.44 -13.10
N LEU A 55 -34.38 -40.74 -13.29
CA LEU A 55 -34.14 -39.36 -12.86
C LEU A 55 -33.88 -38.48 -14.08
N GLU A 56 -34.62 -37.38 -14.21
CA GLU A 56 -34.37 -36.34 -15.23
C GLU A 56 -33.92 -35.05 -14.55
N PHE A 57 -32.80 -34.47 -15.02
CA PHE A 57 -32.23 -33.21 -14.51
C PHE A 57 -31.26 -32.61 -15.55
N LEU A 58 -31.11 -31.28 -15.62
CA LEU A 58 -30.15 -30.61 -16.53
C LEU A 58 -30.20 -31.09 -17.99
N ASN A 59 -31.39 -31.43 -18.52
CA ASN A 59 -31.59 -32.06 -19.83
C ASN A 59 -30.94 -33.45 -20.02
N ASN A 60 -30.49 -34.07 -18.93
CA ASN A 60 -30.03 -35.45 -18.89
C ASN A 60 -31.11 -36.37 -18.33
N GLU A 61 -31.02 -37.63 -18.73
CA GLU A 61 -31.92 -38.70 -18.31
C GLU A 61 -31.06 -39.88 -17.83
N LEU A 62 -31.24 -40.27 -16.57
CA LEU A 62 -30.58 -41.43 -15.96
C LEU A 62 -31.61 -42.48 -15.57
N GLU A 63 -31.61 -43.62 -16.26
CA GLU A 63 -32.40 -44.80 -15.87
C GLU A 63 -31.53 -45.73 -15.01
N PHE A 64 -31.93 -45.96 -13.76
CA PHE A 64 -31.29 -46.91 -12.86
C PHE A 64 -32.01 -48.25 -12.88
N GLU A 65 -31.27 -49.35 -13.00
CA GLU A 65 -31.80 -50.72 -13.03
C GLU A 65 -31.19 -51.58 -11.92
N LEU A 66 -32.02 -52.36 -11.22
CA LEU A 66 -31.55 -53.30 -10.21
C LEU A 66 -30.93 -54.55 -10.86
N ALA A 67 -29.73 -54.92 -10.43
CA ALA A 67 -29.00 -56.08 -10.93
C ALA A 67 -28.46 -56.95 -9.78
N THR A 68 -28.35 -58.26 -10.02
CA THR A 68 -27.69 -59.19 -9.09
C THR A 68 -26.19 -58.92 -8.97
N THR A 69 -25.58 -58.38 -10.02
CA THR A 69 -24.16 -58.02 -10.05
C THR A 69 -24.03 -56.77 -10.91
N PRO A 70 -24.10 -55.56 -10.30
CA PRO A 70 -24.01 -54.32 -11.05
C PRO A 70 -22.72 -54.25 -11.88
N ASP A 71 -22.84 -53.80 -13.12
CA ASP A 71 -21.71 -53.57 -14.02
C ASP A 71 -21.06 -52.19 -13.82
N GLY A 72 -20.11 -51.85 -14.69
CA GLY A 72 -19.38 -50.57 -14.65
C GLY A 72 -20.10 -49.38 -15.30
N SER A 73 -21.39 -49.49 -15.64
CA SER A 73 -22.15 -48.42 -16.31
C SER A 73 -22.40 -47.20 -15.43
N GLY A 74 -22.42 -47.38 -14.11
CA GLY A 74 -22.86 -46.35 -13.16
C GLY A 74 -24.39 -46.12 -13.16
N THR A 75 -25.17 -46.97 -13.81
CA THR A 75 -26.64 -46.95 -13.83
C THR A 75 -27.26 -48.25 -13.33
N GLN A 76 -26.45 -49.23 -12.91
CA GLN A 76 -26.95 -50.44 -12.24
C GLN A 76 -26.77 -50.35 -10.73
N LEU A 77 -27.81 -50.72 -10.00
CA LEU A 77 -27.83 -50.74 -8.53
C LEU A 77 -28.01 -52.18 -8.04
N PRO A 78 -27.47 -52.56 -6.87
CA PRO A 78 -27.59 -53.93 -6.36
C PRO A 78 -29.01 -54.23 -5.86
N ILE A 79 -29.52 -55.43 -6.17
CA ILE A 79 -30.68 -55.99 -5.46
C ILE A 79 -30.31 -56.30 -3.99
N ALA A 80 -31.31 -56.37 -3.12
CA ALA A 80 -31.10 -56.78 -1.73
C ALA A 80 -30.66 -58.24 -1.63
N ALA A 81 -29.61 -58.50 -0.85
CA ALA A 81 -29.14 -59.85 -0.61
C ALA A 81 -30.04 -60.62 0.36
N ALA A 82 -30.01 -61.95 0.26
CA ALA A 82 -30.74 -62.82 1.18
C ALA A 82 -30.27 -62.60 2.62
N GLY A 83 -31.20 -62.24 3.51
CA GLY A 83 -30.91 -61.96 4.93
C GLY A 83 -30.34 -60.56 5.22
N GLU A 84 -30.14 -59.70 4.22
CA GLU A 84 -29.63 -58.33 4.41
C GLU A 84 -30.63 -57.44 5.17
N PHE A 85 -30.15 -56.56 6.05
CA PHE A 85 -31.01 -55.56 6.70
C PHE A 85 -31.39 -54.44 5.72
N LEU A 86 -32.58 -53.84 5.90
CA LEU A 86 -33.06 -52.75 5.04
C LEU A 86 -32.04 -51.59 4.98
N SER A 87 -31.50 -51.21 6.13
CA SER A 87 -30.44 -50.19 6.28
C SER A 87 -29.23 -50.45 5.40
N MET A 88 -28.71 -51.68 5.40
CA MET A 88 -27.52 -52.06 4.62
C MET A 88 -27.79 -52.00 3.11
N TRP A 89 -28.98 -52.42 2.69
CA TRP A 89 -29.37 -52.34 1.29
C TRP A 89 -29.51 -50.89 0.82
N VAL A 90 -30.14 -50.03 1.62
CA VAL A 90 -30.30 -48.60 1.31
C VAL A 90 -28.95 -47.86 1.33
N ASP A 91 -28.04 -48.20 2.25
CA ASP A 91 -26.66 -47.70 2.25
C ASP A 91 -25.94 -48.08 0.94
N ASN A 92 -26.10 -49.33 0.49
CA ASN A 92 -25.56 -49.78 -0.79
C ASN A 92 -26.21 -49.04 -1.97
N MET A 93 -27.53 -48.83 -1.97
CA MET A 93 -28.22 -48.06 -3.00
C MET A 93 -27.66 -46.63 -3.11
N ALA A 94 -27.58 -45.90 -2.00
CA ALA A 94 -27.03 -44.53 -1.96
C ALA A 94 -25.59 -44.49 -2.51
N LYS A 95 -24.76 -45.46 -2.09
CA LYS A 95 -23.37 -45.57 -2.53
C LYS A 95 -23.24 -45.81 -4.04
N TYR A 96 -24.03 -46.74 -4.60
CA TYR A 96 -23.99 -47.04 -6.03
C TYR A 96 -24.58 -45.90 -6.87
N MET A 97 -25.60 -45.19 -6.38
CA MET A 97 -26.06 -43.94 -7.01
C MET A 97 -24.95 -42.89 -7.04
N GLY A 98 -24.15 -42.79 -5.96
CA GLY A 98 -23.00 -41.90 -5.89
C GLY A 98 -21.84 -42.26 -6.83
N TYR A 99 -21.83 -43.45 -7.43
CA TYR A 99 -20.85 -43.83 -8.45
C TYR A 99 -21.18 -43.28 -9.84
N ASN A 100 -22.41 -42.79 -10.06
CA ASN A 100 -22.75 -42.16 -11.32
C ASN A 100 -22.07 -40.79 -11.45
N TYR A 101 -21.32 -40.57 -12.54
CA TYR A 101 -20.58 -39.33 -12.77
C TYR A 101 -21.50 -38.09 -12.81
N LEU A 102 -22.60 -38.13 -13.58
CA LEU A 102 -23.49 -36.99 -13.75
C LEU A 102 -24.23 -36.66 -12.44
N LEU A 103 -24.69 -37.68 -11.73
CA LEU A 103 -25.39 -37.49 -10.45
C LEU A 103 -24.42 -36.97 -9.38
N SER A 104 -23.22 -37.54 -9.26
CA SER A 104 -22.21 -37.09 -8.28
C SER A 104 -21.58 -35.74 -8.62
N LEU A 105 -21.57 -35.33 -9.90
CA LEU A 105 -21.08 -34.01 -10.31
C LEU A 105 -21.96 -32.90 -9.74
N HIS A 106 -23.28 -33.07 -9.80
CA HIS A 106 -24.25 -32.00 -9.49
C HIS A 106 -25.00 -32.18 -8.16
N TYR A 107 -25.00 -33.38 -7.58
CA TYR A 107 -25.78 -33.69 -6.37
C TYR A 107 -24.93 -34.36 -5.29
N GLU A 108 -25.30 -34.11 -4.05
CA GLU A 108 -24.82 -34.81 -2.86
C GLU A 108 -25.88 -35.84 -2.45
N ILE A 109 -25.44 -37.08 -2.15
CA ILE A 109 -26.32 -38.19 -1.83
C ILE A 109 -26.03 -38.66 -0.42
N GLU A 110 -27.01 -38.54 0.46
CA GLU A 110 -26.88 -38.91 1.87
C GLU A 110 -27.97 -39.89 2.28
N ARG A 111 -27.60 -40.92 3.04
CA ARG A 111 -28.58 -41.83 3.67
C ARG A 111 -28.84 -41.38 5.10
N THR A 112 -30.11 -41.35 5.49
CA THR A 112 -30.54 -41.12 6.89
C THR A 112 -31.60 -42.15 7.31
N THR A 113 -31.69 -42.44 8.62
CA THR A 113 -32.69 -43.34 9.20
C THR A 113 -33.59 -42.59 10.18
N LEU A 114 -34.90 -42.71 9.99
CA LEU A 114 -35.91 -42.31 10.98
C LEU A 114 -36.80 -43.51 11.23
N LEU A 115 -36.46 -44.28 12.27
CA LEU A 115 -37.08 -45.58 12.54
C LEU A 115 -38.62 -45.49 12.53
N PRO A 116 -39.31 -46.39 11.79
CA PRO A 116 -38.80 -47.62 11.16
C PRO A 116 -38.30 -47.46 9.72
N ASP A 117 -38.31 -46.27 9.14
CA ASP A 117 -38.10 -46.02 7.72
C ASP A 117 -36.65 -45.59 7.38
N GLU A 118 -36.22 -45.88 6.15
CA GLU A 118 -34.91 -45.48 5.62
C GLU A 118 -35.08 -44.46 4.49
N PHE A 119 -34.17 -43.48 4.44
CA PHE A 119 -34.24 -42.36 3.51
C PHE A 119 -32.93 -42.16 2.75
N ILE A 120 -33.04 -41.75 1.48
CA ILE A 120 -31.93 -41.22 0.68
C ILE A 120 -32.29 -39.79 0.28
N TYR A 121 -31.42 -38.85 0.63
CA TYR A 121 -31.48 -37.46 0.25
C TYR A 121 -30.57 -37.24 -0.95
N ILE A 122 -31.08 -36.58 -1.97
CA ILE A 122 -30.35 -36.17 -3.17
C ILE A 122 -30.49 -34.65 -3.27
N THR A 123 -29.46 -33.94 -2.86
CA THR A 123 -29.47 -32.48 -2.71
C THR A 123 -28.56 -31.84 -3.77
N ALA A 124 -29.08 -30.87 -4.51
CA ALA A 124 -28.29 -30.16 -5.53
C ALA A 124 -27.17 -29.35 -4.87
N LYS A 125 -25.96 -29.48 -5.40
CA LYS A 125 -24.79 -28.70 -4.96
C LYS A 125 -24.91 -27.22 -5.31
N GLU A 126 -25.67 -26.92 -6.37
CA GLU A 126 -25.93 -25.57 -6.84
C GLU A 126 -27.42 -25.23 -6.73
N LYS A 127 -27.71 -23.93 -6.59
CA LYS A 127 -29.07 -23.39 -6.55
C LYS A 127 -29.57 -23.14 -7.96
N GLY A 128 -30.84 -23.43 -8.23
CA GLY A 128 -31.41 -23.14 -9.55
C GLY A 128 -32.55 -24.06 -9.93
N THR A 129 -33.44 -23.55 -10.77
CA THR A 129 -34.51 -24.37 -11.37
C THR A 129 -33.95 -25.50 -12.23
N ASP A 130 -32.80 -25.28 -12.86
CA ASP A 130 -32.16 -26.24 -13.78
C ASP A 130 -31.68 -27.52 -13.07
N TYR A 131 -31.44 -27.43 -11.75
CA TYR A 131 -31.05 -28.55 -10.89
C TYR A 131 -32.24 -29.31 -10.29
N SER A 132 -33.48 -28.95 -10.63
CA SER A 132 -34.66 -29.70 -10.19
C SER A 132 -34.65 -31.11 -10.76
N ILE A 133 -35.00 -32.09 -9.92
CA ILE A 133 -35.00 -33.51 -10.31
C ILE A 133 -36.44 -33.96 -10.54
N ILE A 134 -36.69 -34.60 -11.67
CA ILE A 134 -37.95 -35.32 -11.91
C ILE A 134 -37.68 -36.81 -11.67
N PHE A 135 -38.39 -37.39 -10.70
CA PHE A 135 -38.34 -38.82 -10.43
C PHE A 135 -39.52 -39.53 -11.10
N THR A 136 -39.24 -40.65 -11.75
CA THR A 136 -40.26 -41.54 -12.30
C THR A 136 -39.91 -42.99 -11.95
N ASN A 137 -40.74 -43.66 -11.16
CA ASN A 137 -40.62 -45.10 -10.97
C ASN A 137 -41.19 -45.82 -12.21
N ASP A 138 -40.52 -46.87 -12.69
CA ASP A 138 -40.93 -47.51 -13.96
C ASP A 138 -42.35 -48.12 -13.85
N PRO A 139 -43.25 -47.89 -14.82
CA PRO A 139 -44.63 -48.36 -14.72
C PRO A 139 -44.79 -49.87 -14.93
N VAL A 140 -43.79 -50.56 -15.48
CA VAL A 140 -43.84 -51.99 -15.83
C VAL A 140 -43.06 -52.83 -14.82
N ASN A 141 -41.83 -52.41 -14.49
CA ASN A 141 -40.93 -53.05 -13.54
C ASN A 141 -40.47 -52.02 -12.49
N PRO A 142 -41.36 -51.50 -11.62
CA PRO A 142 -40.97 -50.49 -10.63
C PRO A 142 -40.06 -51.10 -9.57
N VAL A 143 -39.09 -50.31 -9.09
CA VAL A 143 -38.37 -50.66 -7.85
C VAL A 143 -39.37 -50.71 -6.70
N GLN A 144 -39.47 -51.88 -6.08
CA GLN A 144 -40.43 -52.17 -5.01
C GLN A 144 -40.03 -51.44 -3.74
N ASN A 145 -41.04 -50.96 -3.00
CA ASN A 145 -40.87 -50.27 -1.71
C ASN A 145 -40.08 -48.95 -1.76
N LEU A 146 -39.74 -48.44 -2.94
CA LEU A 146 -39.20 -47.11 -3.19
C LEU A 146 -40.35 -46.12 -3.42
N HIS A 147 -40.39 -45.05 -2.61
CA HIS A 147 -41.38 -43.99 -2.74
C HIS A 147 -40.69 -42.62 -2.77
N GLU A 148 -41.22 -41.70 -3.60
CA GLU A 148 -40.91 -40.29 -3.45
C GLU A 148 -41.53 -39.79 -2.13
N HIS A 149 -40.70 -39.36 -1.20
CA HIS A 149 -41.14 -38.78 0.07
C HIS A 149 -41.45 -37.30 -0.08
N SER A 150 -40.51 -36.58 -0.67
CA SER A 150 -40.61 -35.16 -1.00
C SER A 150 -39.72 -34.86 -2.20
N ASN A 151 -40.16 -33.94 -3.04
CA ASN A 151 -39.39 -33.41 -4.15
C ASN A 151 -39.57 -31.89 -4.20
N THR A 152 -38.59 -31.19 -3.64
CA THR A 152 -38.56 -29.73 -3.59
C THR A 152 -37.78 -29.22 -4.79
N PRO A 153 -38.41 -28.52 -5.75
CA PRO A 153 -37.70 -27.97 -6.90
C PRO A 153 -36.72 -26.88 -6.46
N GLY A 154 -35.61 -26.77 -7.18
CA GLY A 154 -34.68 -25.67 -6.98
C GLY A 154 -35.29 -24.36 -7.47
N VAL A 155 -34.88 -23.25 -6.86
CA VAL A 155 -35.30 -21.90 -7.25
C VAL A 155 -34.07 -21.13 -7.68
N SER A 156 -34.13 -20.54 -8.87
CA SER A 156 -33.04 -19.69 -9.38
C SER A 156 -32.97 -18.38 -8.59
N PRO A 157 -31.77 -17.96 -8.16
CA PRO A 157 -31.61 -16.68 -7.51
C PRO A 157 -31.93 -15.55 -8.50
N VAL A 158 -32.62 -14.51 -8.02
CA VAL A 158 -32.96 -13.33 -8.82
C VAL A 158 -32.22 -12.13 -8.24
N VAL A 159 -31.20 -11.66 -8.94
CA VAL A 159 -30.43 -10.47 -8.55
C VAL A 159 -31.35 -9.25 -8.54
N ARG A 160 -31.20 -8.35 -7.56
CA ARG A 160 -31.93 -7.09 -7.51
C ARG A 160 -31.46 -6.16 -8.62
N ASP A 161 -32.39 -5.42 -9.24
CA ASP A 161 -32.05 -4.47 -10.29
C ASP A 161 -31.12 -3.35 -9.77
N PHE A 162 -30.05 -3.09 -10.53
CA PHE A 162 -29.04 -2.06 -10.23
C PHE A 162 -28.42 -2.19 -8.82
N TYR A 163 -28.24 -3.41 -8.32
CA TYR A 163 -27.63 -3.63 -7.03
C TYR A 163 -26.13 -3.29 -7.06
N GLN A 164 -25.71 -2.32 -6.26
CA GLN A 164 -24.31 -1.91 -6.10
C GLN A 164 -24.03 -1.56 -4.64
N LEU A 165 -22.77 -1.70 -4.22
CA LEU A 165 -22.28 -1.12 -2.97
C LEU A 165 -21.63 0.23 -3.24
N LEU A 166 -22.02 1.21 -2.44
CA LEU A 166 -21.48 2.56 -2.43
C LEU A 166 -20.46 2.67 -1.30
N ALA A 167 -19.31 3.26 -1.58
CA ALA A 167 -18.35 3.73 -0.59
C ALA A 167 -18.10 5.23 -0.80
N LYS A 168 -18.17 6.00 0.29
CA LYS A 168 -17.81 7.42 0.34
C LYS A 168 -16.59 7.59 1.21
N ILE A 169 -15.60 8.28 0.67
CA ILE A 169 -14.31 8.49 1.33
C ILE A 169 -14.28 9.91 1.89
N TRP A 170 -14.15 10.03 3.21
CA TRP A 170 -14.17 11.31 3.91
C TRP A 170 -12.83 11.59 4.59
N LEU A 171 -12.30 12.79 4.37
CA LEU A 171 -11.23 13.37 5.17
C LEU A 171 -11.83 13.98 6.44
N LYS A 172 -11.26 13.64 7.59
CA LYS A 172 -11.72 14.19 8.86
C LYS A 172 -11.01 15.50 9.14
N GLY A 173 -11.79 16.59 9.23
CA GLY A 173 -11.27 17.90 9.63
C GLY A 173 -11.51 18.18 11.11
N THR A 174 -10.97 19.30 11.59
CA THR A 174 -11.15 19.76 12.98
C THR A 174 -12.53 20.34 13.23
N SER A 175 -13.15 20.93 12.20
CA SER A 175 -14.44 21.62 12.27
C SER A 175 -15.49 20.99 11.37
N GLU A 176 -15.09 20.60 10.15
CA GLU A 176 -15.95 19.96 9.15
C GLU A 176 -15.20 18.84 8.44
N ASN A 177 -15.93 17.82 8.00
CA ASN A 177 -15.39 16.72 7.22
C ASN A 177 -15.50 17.02 5.73
N THR A 178 -14.48 16.66 4.97
CA THR A 178 -14.42 16.88 3.51
C THR A 178 -14.66 15.56 2.77
N LEU A 179 -15.63 15.52 1.86
CA LEU A 179 -15.84 14.35 0.99
C LEU A 179 -14.78 14.38 -0.12
N LEU A 180 -13.96 13.35 -0.22
CA LEU A 180 -12.93 13.22 -1.26
C LEU A 180 -13.47 12.56 -2.53
N GLY A 181 -14.40 11.61 -2.38
CA GLY A 181 -14.97 10.88 -3.51
C GLY A 181 -15.99 9.84 -3.13
N GLU A 182 -16.66 9.29 -4.16
CA GLU A 182 -17.54 8.14 -4.04
C GLU A 182 -17.26 7.10 -5.12
N ASP A 183 -17.27 5.84 -4.70
CA ASP A 183 -17.15 4.68 -5.59
C ASP A 183 -18.40 3.82 -5.51
N ARG A 184 -18.80 3.26 -6.65
CA ARG A 184 -19.91 2.31 -6.75
C ARG A 184 -19.44 1.06 -7.48
N LEU A 185 -19.50 -0.06 -6.79
CA LEU A 185 -19.05 -1.35 -7.32
C LEU A 185 -20.12 -2.41 -7.15
N THR A 186 -20.18 -3.34 -8.09
CA THR A 186 -21.12 -4.48 -8.04
C THR A 186 -20.44 -5.61 -7.28
N PRO A 187 -21.11 -6.27 -6.32
CA PRO A 187 -20.56 -7.45 -5.67
C PRO A 187 -20.33 -8.62 -6.62
N ASP A 188 -19.41 -9.50 -6.25
CA ASP A 188 -19.28 -10.82 -6.89
C ASP A 188 -20.39 -11.79 -6.43
N ASP A 189 -20.36 -13.03 -6.95
CA ASP A 189 -21.38 -14.04 -6.66
C ASP A 189 -21.46 -14.41 -5.17
N GLU A 190 -20.37 -14.20 -4.42
CA GLU A 190 -20.26 -14.40 -2.96
C GLU A 190 -20.74 -13.16 -2.17
N GLY A 191 -21.06 -12.06 -2.86
CA GLY A 191 -21.51 -10.80 -2.26
C GLY A 191 -20.37 -9.90 -1.81
N ASP A 192 -19.13 -10.16 -2.25
CA ASP A 192 -17.96 -9.39 -1.86
C ASP A 192 -17.67 -8.22 -2.81
N VAL A 193 -17.25 -7.10 -2.24
CA VAL A 193 -16.72 -5.93 -2.97
C VAL A 193 -15.41 -5.49 -2.35
N ARG A 194 -14.45 -5.14 -3.20
CA ARG A 194 -13.13 -4.62 -2.81
C ARG A 194 -12.96 -3.20 -3.36
N PHE A 195 -12.78 -2.25 -2.46
CA PHE A 195 -12.45 -0.85 -2.79
C PHE A 195 -10.96 -0.60 -2.54
N THR A 196 -10.34 0.15 -3.45
CA THR A 196 -8.96 0.67 -3.35
C THR A 196 -9.01 2.20 -3.37
N ILE A 197 -8.67 2.83 -2.25
CA ILE A 197 -9.00 4.25 -2.02
C ILE A 197 -7.79 5.19 -1.95
N GLN A 198 -6.57 4.70 -2.23
CA GLN A 198 -5.33 5.46 -2.04
C GLN A 198 -5.23 6.71 -2.91
N GLU A 199 -5.77 6.68 -4.13
CA GLU A 199 -5.66 7.79 -5.09
C GLU A 199 -6.38 9.05 -4.60
N TYR A 200 -7.45 8.88 -3.80
CA TYR A 200 -8.20 10.00 -3.23
C TYR A 200 -7.37 10.83 -2.23
N PHE A 201 -6.36 10.23 -1.59
CA PHE A 201 -5.56 10.89 -0.55
C PHE A 201 -4.27 11.54 -1.09
N LYS A 202 -3.78 11.11 -2.26
CA LYS A 202 -2.55 11.67 -2.84
C LYS A 202 -2.54 13.19 -3.01
N PRO A 203 -3.62 13.86 -3.48
CA PRO A 203 -3.63 15.32 -3.60
C PRO A 203 -3.79 16.04 -2.26
N GLU A 204 -4.30 15.35 -1.23
CA GLU A 204 -4.59 15.93 0.09
C GLU A 204 -3.40 15.89 1.06
N LEU A 205 -2.36 15.14 0.70
CA LEU A 205 -1.17 14.94 1.52
C LEU A 205 0.03 15.62 0.89
N ILE A 206 0.78 16.38 1.69
CA ILE A 206 1.94 17.14 1.24
C ILE A 206 3.15 16.75 2.10
N SER A 207 4.25 16.37 1.44
CA SER A 207 5.54 16.25 2.10
C SER A 207 6.26 17.58 2.00
N GLU A 208 6.43 18.23 3.15
CA GLU A 208 7.18 19.48 3.28
C GLU A 208 8.34 19.30 4.24
N PHE A 209 9.30 20.21 4.16
CA PHE A 209 10.46 20.28 5.05
C PHE A 209 10.79 21.74 5.35
N ALA A 210 11.46 22.01 6.47
CA ALA A 210 11.88 23.36 6.81
C ALA A 210 13.23 23.70 6.18
N TYR A 211 13.28 24.72 5.34
CA TYR A 211 14.53 25.25 4.80
C TYR A 211 14.40 26.74 4.40
N PRO A 212 15.40 27.60 4.67
CA PRO A 212 16.56 27.34 5.53
C PRO A 212 16.11 27.02 6.96
N GLU A 213 16.93 26.26 7.68
CA GLU A 213 16.59 25.81 9.04
C GLU A 213 16.62 26.99 10.02
N ASN A 214 15.68 27.00 10.97
CA ASN A 214 15.59 28.03 11.99
C ASN A 214 16.20 27.54 13.30
N ASN A 215 17.13 28.31 13.87
CA ASN A 215 17.78 27.96 15.14
C ASN A 215 16.83 27.98 16.35
N GLU A 216 15.71 28.71 16.28
CA GLU A 216 14.71 28.79 17.35
C GLU A 216 13.62 27.71 17.22
N VAL A 217 13.23 27.36 15.98
CA VAL A 217 12.17 26.39 15.70
C VAL A 217 12.78 25.15 15.07
N ARG A 218 13.14 24.19 15.92
CA ARG A 218 13.83 22.94 15.53
C ARG A 218 12.91 21.73 15.44
N ILE A 219 11.69 21.82 15.99
CA ILE A 219 10.71 20.73 15.97
C ILE A 219 9.41 21.26 15.39
N ILE A 220 8.91 20.61 14.35
CA ILE A 220 7.78 21.09 13.55
C ILE A 220 6.78 19.95 13.36
N LYS A 221 5.51 20.15 13.73
CA LYS A 221 4.44 19.18 13.46
C LYS A 221 4.01 19.29 12.01
N ARG A 222 4.03 18.17 11.28
CA ARG A 222 3.74 18.09 9.84
C ARG A 222 2.31 17.57 9.61
N THR A 223 1.32 18.43 9.81
CA THR A 223 -0.11 18.08 9.75
C THR A 223 -0.61 17.70 8.36
N ASP A 224 0.10 18.08 7.30
CA ASP A 224 -0.24 17.71 5.92
C ASP A 224 0.47 16.43 5.45
N PHE A 225 1.39 15.90 6.26
CA PHE A 225 2.08 14.65 5.99
C PHE A 225 1.20 13.42 6.24
N ILE A 226 0.27 13.55 7.18
CA ILE A 226 -0.66 12.52 7.60
C ILE A 226 -2.04 13.13 7.89
N LYS A 227 -3.11 12.51 7.39
CA LYS A 227 -4.48 12.97 7.58
C LYS A 227 -5.38 11.85 8.07
N GLN A 228 -6.28 12.16 8.99
CA GLN A 228 -7.29 11.22 9.44
C GLN A 228 -8.43 11.12 8.42
N PHE A 229 -8.96 9.92 8.20
CA PHE A 229 -10.08 9.68 7.30
C PHE A 229 -11.05 8.66 7.88
N PHE A 230 -12.26 8.60 7.33
CA PHE A 230 -13.21 7.52 7.56
C PHE A 230 -13.98 7.21 6.28
N ILE A 231 -14.67 6.07 6.28
CA ILE A 231 -15.42 5.59 5.13
C ILE A 231 -16.86 5.44 5.56
N GLU A 232 -17.76 5.93 4.73
CA GLU A 232 -19.18 5.58 4.81
C GLU A 232 -19.55 4.64 3.68
N TYR A 233 -20.43 3.69 3.95
CA TYR A 233 -20.80 2.70 2.97
C TYR A 233 -22.27 2.30 3.07
N ALA A 234 -22.87 1.94 1.93
CA ALA A 234 -24.28 1.57 1.85
C ALA A 234 -24.56 0.63 0.68
N GLU A 235 -25.67 -0.09 0.78
CA GLU A 235 -26.28 -0.76 -0.37
C GLU A 235 -27.06 0.25 -1.21
N THR A 236 -27.02 0.08 -2.52
CA THR A 236 -27.82 0.84 -3.47
C THR A 236 -28.52 -0.14 -4.39
N TYR A 237 -29.84 -0.02 -4.49
CA TYR A 237 -30.68 -0.77 -5.42
C TYR A 237 -31.97 0.01 -5.65
N ASP A 238 -32.63 -0.24 -6.78
CA ASP A 238 -33.78 0.55 -7.26
C ASP A 238 -33.44 2.05 -7.38
N ASN A 239 -32.17 2.40 -7.69
CA ASN A 239 -31.64 3.76 -7.69
C ASN A 239 -31.74 4.52 -6.35
N ILE A 240 -31.94 3.81 -5.23
CA ILE A 240 -32.06 4.40 -3.90
C ILE A 240 -30.94 3.84 -3.01
N SER A 241 -30.09 4.74 -2.50
CA SER A 241 -29.14 4.40 -1.44
C SER A 241 -29.88 4.10 -0.14
N LYS A 242 -29.56 2.97 0.47
CA LYS A 242 -30.12 2.56 1.76
C LYS A 242 -29.31 3.18 2.90
N ARG A 243 -29.49 2.64 4.11
CA ARG A 243 -28.82 3.11 5.32
C ARG A 243 -27.31 3.20 5.10
N LEU A 244 -26.74 4.36 5.42
CA LEU A 244 -25.30 4.55 5.52
C LEU A 244 -24.79 3.98 6.85
N TYR A 245 -23.70 3.24 6.74
CA TYR A 245 -22.86 2.81 7.84
C TYR A 245 -21.57 3.61 7.78
N SER A 246 -20.98 3.91 8.93
CA SER A 246 -19.77 4.74 9.01
C SER A 246 -18.70 4.05 9.84
N THR A 247 -17.44 4.18 9.40
CA THR A 247 -16.26 3.77 10.15
C THR A 247 -15.67 4.92 10.99
N GLU A 248 -16.36 6.04 11.18
CA GLU A 248 -15.84 7.21 11.90
C GLU A 248 -15.38 6.91 13.34
N GLY A 249 -15.93 5.87 13.97
CA GLY A 249 -15.49 5.37 15.28
C GLY A 249 -14.16 4.62 15.27
N ILE A 250 -13.60 4.33 14.10
CA ILE A 250 -12.31 3.64 13.91
C ILE A 250 -11.26 4.69 13.57
N LEU A 251 -10.13 4.68 14.28
CA LEU A 251 -9.01 5.57 14.00
C LEU A 251 -8.21 5.08 12.79
N THR A 252 -8.40 5.73 11.64
CA THR A 252 -7.68 5.47 10.39
C THR A 252 -7.04 6.74 9.83
N TYR A 253 -5.79 6.62 9.38
CA TYR A 253 -4.96 7.70 8.87
C TYR A 253 -4.31 7.32 7.54
N ALA A 254 -4.25 8.28 6.62
CA ALA A 254 -3.53 8.19 5.37
C ALA A 254 -2.24 9.02 5.48
N MET A 255 -1.10 8.42 5.19
CA MET A 255 0.23 9.01 5.36
C MET A 255 1.01 8.93 4.06
N GLN A 256 1.85 9.93 3.80
CA GLN A 256 2.83 9.89 2.72
C GLN A 256 3.76 8.68 2.84
N GLY A 257 4.20 8.17 1.69
CA GLY A 257 5.18 7.09 1.61
C GLY A 257 4.68 5.83 0.90
N LYS A 258 5.59 4.87 0.74
CA LYS A 258 5.43 3.62 0.01
C LYS A 258 6.43 2.61 0.53
N ILE A 259 5.98 1.37 0.71
CA ILE A 259 6.85 0.23 0.99
C ILE A 259 6.91 -0.73 -0.19
N ASN A 260 8.05 -1.40 -0.35
CA ASN A 260 8.27 -2.40 -1.39
C ASN A 260 7.31 -3.59 -1.20
N GLN A 261 6.68 -4.04 -2.28
CA GLN A 261 5.76 -5.18 -2.28
C GLN A 261 6.40 -6.47 -1.76
N GLN A 262 7.70 -6.69 -1.99
CA GLN A 262 8.41 -7.83 -1.43
C GLN A 262 8.44 -7.80 0.10
N LYS A 263 8.68 -6.63 0.69
CA LYS A 263 8.63 -6.43 2.14
C LYS A 263 7.22 -6.65 2.68
N VAL A 264 6.19 -6.15 1.98
CA VAL A 264 4.78 -6.41 2.31
C VAL A 264 4.49 -7.91 2.34
N ASN A 265 4.94 -8.66 1.33
CA ASN A 265 4.70 -10.10 1.24
C ASN A 265 5.40 -10.86 2.38
N ILE A 266 6.67 -10.55 2.66
CA ILE A 266 7.43 -11.17 3.76
C ILE A 266 6.74 -10.92 5.11
N LEU A 267 6.28 -9.69 5.34
CA LEU A 267 5.56 -9.34 6.58
C LEU A 267 4.23 -10.09 6.69
N ASN A 268 3.48 -10.19 5.59
CA ASN A 268 2.24 -10.97 5.56
C ASN A 268 2.49 -12.46 5.82
N ASP A 269 3.57 -13.04 5.29
CA ASP A 269 3.94 -14.44 5.55
C ASP A 269 4.31 -14.69 7.03
N LEU A 270 4.70 -13.64 7.75
CA LEU A 270 5.01 -13.66 9.17
C LEU A 270 3.82 -13.25 10.07
N ASP A 271 2.63 -13.03 9.49
CA ASP A 271 1.45 -12.47 10.18
C ASP A 271 1.75 -11.13 10.90
N MET A 272 2.71 -10.35 10.40
CA MET A 272 3.10 -9.05 10.93
C MET A 272 2.69 -7.93 9.98
N SER A 273 2.32 -6.77 10.51
CA SER A 273 2.18 -5.56 9.71
C SER A 273 3.49 -4.77 9.66
N PHE A 274 3.65 -3.94 8.64
CA PHE A 274 4.77 -2.99 8.54
C PHE A 274 4.91 -2.12 9.80
N TRP A 275 3.78 -1.74 10.40
CA TRP A 275 3.80 -0.90 11.59
C TRP A 275 4.19 -1.66 12.85
N ASP A 276 3.98 -2.98 12.92
CA ASP A 276 4.48 -3.78 14.05
C ASP A 276 6.01 -3.78 14.08
N GLU A 277 6.65 -3.85 12.90
CA GLU A 277 8.11 -3.72 12.76
C GLU A 277 8.58 -2.32 13.20
N ILE A 278 7.98 -1.25 12.67
CA ILE A 278 8.35 0.13 12.99
C ILE A 278 8.17 0.46 14.48
N ILE A 279 7.08 -0.02 15.09
CA ILE A 279 6.82 0.18 16.52
C ILE A 279 7.85 -0.60 17.35
N ALA A 280 8.18 -1.83 16.95
CA ALA A 280 9.15 -2.65 17.67
C ALA A 280 10.58 -2.08 17.59
N SER A 281 10.97 -1.51 16.46
CA SER A 281 12.29 -0.88 16.27
C SER A 281 12.33 0.59 16.70
N GLN A 282 11.18 1.20 17.01
CA GLN A 282 11.06 2.63 17.35
C GLN A 282 11.70 3.54 16.28
N MET A 283 11.63 3.12 15.02
CA MET A 283 12.38 3.73 13.92
C MET A 283 11.92 5.17 13.63
N PHE A 284 12.86 6.06 13.32
CA PHE A 284 12.55 7.26 12.57
C PHE A 284 12.11 6.89 11.15
N LEU A 285 11.46 7.82 10.43
CA LEU A 285 11.01 7.60 9.05
C LEU A 285 12.18 7.68 8.06
N THR A 286 13.18 6.82 8.24
CA THR A 286 14.41 6.74 7.46
C THR A 286 14.94 5.31 7.40
N TRP A 287 15.49 4.92 6.25
CA TRP A 287 16.21 3.65 6.08
C TRP A 287 17.72 3.80 6.23
N HIS A 288 18.23 4.99 6.53
CA HIS A 288 19.64 5.21 6.76
C HIS A 288 20.10 4.36 7.96
N PRO A 289 21.35 3.86 8.00
CA PRO A 289 21.93 3.27 9.20
C PRO A 289 21.93 4.21 10.41
N LEU A 290 22.04 3.67 11.62
CA LEU A 290 21.98 4.44 12.86
C LEU A 290 23.09 5.50 12.97
N GLU A 291 24.25 5.23 12.37
CA GLU A 291 25.39 6.13 12.31
C GLU A 291 25.46 6.82 10.95
N LYS A 292 25.63 8.14 10.93
CA LYS A 292 25.77 8.93 9.70
C LYS A 292 26.94 9.89 9.80
N THR A 293 27.80 9.90 8.78
CA THR A 293 28.89 10.89 8.69
C THR A 293 28.40 12.15 8.00
N ILE A 294 28.55 13.31 8.64
CA ILE A 294 28.03 14.60 8.16
C ILE A 294 29.09 15.70 8.19
N SER A 295 28.83 16.79 7.46
CA SER A 295 29.55 18.05 7.66
C SER A 295 28.92 18.87 8.78
N ALA A 296 29.68 19.76 9.42
CA ALA A 296 29.16 20.66 10.44
C ALA A 296 28.03 21.58 9.90
N TRP A 297 28.19 22.06 8.67
CA TRP A 297 27.24 22.98 8.02
C TRP A 297 26.06 22.27 7.34
N GLN A 298 26.13 20.94 7.17
CA GLN A 298 25.12 20.18 6.46
C GLN A 298 23.80 20.16 7.25
N PRO A 299 22.66 20.50 6.62
CA PRO A 299 21.37 20.35 7.27
C PRO A 299 21.05 18.86 7.45
N GLU A 300 20.49 18.51 8.60
CA GLU A 300 20.07 17.15 8.93
C GLU A 300 18.66 17.15 9.49
N LYS A 301 17.87 16.19 9.01
CA LYS A 301 16.44 16.11 9.29
C LYS A 301 16.06 14.70 9.69
N LEU A 302 15.31 14.59 10.77
CA LEU A 302 14.66 13.36 11.19
C LEU A 302 13.16 13.56 11.24
N TYR A 303 12.42 12.56 10.82
CA TYR A 303 10.97 12.55 10.91
C TYR A 303 10.54 11.40 11.82
N TYR A 304 9.64 11.67 12.76
CA TYR A 304 9.16 10.68 13.71
C TYR A 304 7.64 10.62 13.69
N LEU A 305 7.11 9.40 13.60
CA LEU A 305 5.67 9.12 13.70
C LEU A 305 5.36 8.65 15.14
N SER A 306 4.54 9.42 15.85
CA SER A 306 4.22 9.13 17.25
C SER A 306 3.19 8.01 17.40
N PHE A 307 3.61 6.79 17.71
CA PHE A 307 2.67 5.67 17.94
C PHE A 307 2.10 5.64 19.35
N THR A 308 2.84 6.15 20.32
CA THR A 308 2.47 6.17 21.73
C THR A 308 1.65 7.42 22.01
N ARG A 309 0.57 7.28 22.80
CA ARG A 309 -0.16 8.45 23.31
C ARG A 309 0.72 9.17 24.33
N ALA A 310 1.36 10.25 23.90
CA ALA A 310 2.01 11.23 24.76
C ALA A 310 1.25 12.56 24.64
N SER A 311 1.34 13.44 25.63
CA SER A 311 0.81 14.81 25.49
C SER A 311 1.86 15.76 24.90
N VAL A 312 3.12 15.49 25.19
CA VAL A 312 4.28 16.27 24.77
C VAL A 312 5.40 15.30 24.44
N LEU A 313 6.10 15.55 23.34
CA LEU A 313 7.35 14.87 23.00
C LEU A 313 8.53 15.80 23.28
N TYR A 314 9.60 15.24 23.82
CA TYR A 314 10.87 15.93 24.04
C TYR A 314 11.90 15.36 23.07
N VAL A 315 12.57 16.22 22.33
CA VAL A 315 13.70 15.80 21.50
C VAL A 315 14.97 16.14 22.26
N LYS A 316 15.82 15.16 22.45
CA LYS A 316 17.07 15.25 23.21
C LYS A 316 18.25 15.08 22.28
N ALA A 317 19.36 15.70 22.65
CA ALA A 317 20.65 15.45 22.06
C ALA A 317 21.72 15.31 23.13
N LYS A 318 22.75 14.52 22.82
CA LYS A 318 23.94 14.33 23.66
C LYS A 318 25.18 14.48 22.80
N SER A 319 26.11 15.32 23.23
CA SER A 319 27.46 15.42 22.65
C SER A 319 28.48 14.92 23.68
N GLY A 320 29.45 14.09 23.30
CA GLY A 320 30.44 13.51 24.22
C GLY A 320 31.88 13.86 23.89
N ASP A 321 32.72 14.10 24.90
CA ASP A 321 34.17 14.38 24.74
C ASP A 321 35.01 13.13 24.34
N GLY A 322 34.39 11.96 24.12
CA GLY A 322 35.13 10.78 23.69
C GLY A 322 34.26 9.64 23.19
N GLY A 323 34.33 9.34 21.89
CA GLY A 323 33.93 8.08 21.26
C GLY A 323 32.44 7.71 21.33
N VAL A 324 31.94 7.09 20.25
CA VAL A 324 30.62 6.46 20.23
C VAL A 324 30.57 5.38 21.33
N GLY A 325 29.59 5.46 22.25
CA GLY A 325 29.33 4.42 23.26
C GLY A 325 30.03 4.52 24.63
N GLY A 326 30.57 5.68 25.02
CA GLY A 326 31.12 5.91 26.37
C GLY A 326 30.11 6.48 27.38
N ASP A 327 29.89 5.80 28.50
CA ASP A 327 29.01 6.24 29.61
C ASP A 327 29.59 7.37 30.49
N GLU A 328 30.81 7.85 30.21
CA GLU A 328 31.48 8.84 31.04
C GLU A 328 31.85 10.10 30.22
N GLY A 329 31.02 11.16 30.31
CA GLY A 329 31.43 12.51 29.91
C GLY A 329 30.61 13.26 28.85
N GLY A 330 29.35 12.87 28.57
CA GLY A 330 28.49 13.59 27.62
C GLY A 330 27.67 14.74 28.22
N PHE A 331 27.51 15.84 27.48
CA PHE A 331 26.56 16.91 27.77
C PHE A 331 25.23 16.62 27.06
N GLU A 332 24.21 16.24 27.82
CA GLU A 332 22.84 16.09 27.32
C GLU A 332 22.07 17.42 27.42
N PHE A 333 21.31 17.73 26.39
CA PHE A 333 20.42 18.88 26.36
C PHE A 333 19.13 18.59 25.58
N THR A 334 18.08 19.34 25.89
CA THR A 334 16.81 19.27 25.16
C THR A 334 16.86 20.19 23.95
N ILE A 335 16.68 19.63 22.75
CA ILE A 335 16.58 20.38 21.49
C ILE A 335 15.31 21.24 21.50
N GLY A 336 14.20 20.66 21.99
CA GLY A 336 12.92 21.32 22.17
C GLY A 336 11.84 20.33 22.62
N SER A 337 10.62 20.82 22.75
CA SER A 337 9.44 19.98 22.98
C SER A 337 8.27 20.44 22.12
N ILE A 338 7.35 19.51 21.83
CA ILE A 338 6.17 19.79 21.02
C ILE A 338 4.95 19.03 21.55
N ALA A 339 3.80 19.70 21.60
CA ALA A 339 2.52 19.03 21.85
C ALA A 339 2.23 18.08 20.68
N CYS A 340 1.89 16.84 21.00
CA CYS A 340 1.78 15.76 20.03
C CYS A 340 0.61 14.87 20.42
N ASP A 341 -0.20 14.49 19.44
CA ASP A 341 -1.23 13.47 19.52
C ASP A 341 -0.72 12.17 18.91
N GLN A 342 -1.43 11.08 19.18
CA GLN A 342 -1.14 9.79 18.55
C GLN A 342 -1.29 9.88 17.02
N TYR A 343 -0.29 9.37 16.33
CA TYR A 343 -0.11 9.37 14.88
C TYR A 343 0.29 10.71 14.25
N ASP A 344 0.63 11.72 15.05
CA ASP A 344 1.28 12.90 14.50
C ASP A 344 2.67 12.56 13.95
N VAL A 345 3.03 13.23 12.87
CA VAL A 345 4.39 13.24 12.33
C VAL A 345 5.07 14.55 12.72
N ILE A 346 6.27 14.44 13.29
CA ILE A 346 7.12 15.59 13.61
C ILE A 346 8.38 15.56 12.74
N GLU A 347 8.79 16.73 12.24
CA GLU A 347 10.13 16.98 11.68
C GLU A 347 11.02 17.55 12.78
N ILE A 348 12.26 17.08 12.81
CA ILE A 348 13.31 17.48 13.73
C ILE A 348 14.49 17.98 12.88
N CYS A 349 14.82 19.26 13.00
CA CYS A 349 16.03 19.84 12.43
C CYS A 349 17.19 19.62 13.41
N CYS A 350 18.11 18.73 13.07
CA CYS A 350 19.17 18.25 13.95
C CYS A 350 20.57 18.36 13.34
N GLY A 351 20.76 19.27 12.39
CA GLY A 351 22.09 19.62 11.88
C GLY A 351 23.01 20.16 12.98
N HIS A 352 24.30 19.85 12.89
CA HIS A 352 25.28 20.21 13.92
C HIS A 352 25.25 21.72 14.26
N ASP A 353 25.29 22.58 13.24
CA ASP A 353 25.28 24.03 13.43
C ASP A 353 23.93 24.57 13.95
N ILE A 354 22.83 23.91 13.59
CA ILE A 354 21.47 24.25 14.06
C ILE A 354 21.32 23.95 15.54
N LEU A 355 21.92 22.86 16.01
CA LEU A 355 21.92 22.48 17.42
C LEU A 355 22.81 23.39 18.29
N GLY A 356 23.64 24.24 17.69
CA GLY A 356 24.55 25.12 18.42
C GLY A 356 25.79 24.40 18.96
N LEU A 357 26.08 23.20 18.47
CA LEU A 357 27.18 22.36 18.93
C LEU A 357 28.56 22.95 18.63
N GLN A 358 28.66 23.81 17.60
CA GLN A 358 29.86 24.57 17.25
C GLN A 358 30.34 25.53 18.36
N TYR A 359 29.48 25.87 19.32
CA TYR A 359 29.83 26.75 20.44
C TYR A 359 30.25 25.98 21.69
N LEU A 360 30.13 24.65 21.69
CA LEU A 360 30.61 23.81 22.79
C LEU A 360 32.14 23.69 22.70
N THR A 361 32.83 23.96 23.80
CA THR A 361 34.30 23.90 23.84
C THR A 361 34.78 22.45 23.89
N GLY A 362 35.38 21.98 22.80
CA GLY A 362 35.89 20.62 22.62
C GLY A 362 36.18 20.36 21.13
N LEU A 363 36.81 19.24 20.78
CA LEU A 363 36.86 18.79 19.37
C LEU A 363 35.43 18.60 18.84
N VAL A 364 35.25 18.59 17.52
CA VAL A 364 33.95 18.33 16.90
C VAL A 364 33.54 16.89 17.22
N SER A 365 32.79 16.74 18.30
CA SER A 365 32.42 15.43 18.82
C SER A 365 31.22 14.86 18.09
N PRO A 366 31.14 13.52 17.96
CA PRO A 366 29.90 12.89 17.54
C PRO A 366 28.78 13.24 18.52
N TYR A 367 27.55 13.31 18.00
CA TYR A 367 26.37 13.58 18.81
C TYR A 367 25.25 12.60 18.50
N GLU A 368 24.43 12.36 19.51
CA GLU A 368 23.28 11.46 19.47
C GLU A 368 21.99 12.27 19.55
N VAL A 369 20.92 11.82 18.88
CA VAL A 369 19.58 12.45 18.88
C VAL A 369 18.51 11.38 19.08
N TRP A 370 17.54 11.64 19.97
CA TRP A 370 16.40 10.74 20.22
C TRP A 370 15.16 11.51 20.71
N VAL A 371 14.03 10.80 20.81
CA VAL A 371 12.74 11.31 21.27
C VAL A 371 12.31 10.61 22.56
N GLU A 372 11.87 11.40 23.54
CA GLU A 372 11.29 10.95 24.81
C GLU A 372 9.83 11.36 24.93
N ASN A 373 9.04 10.55 25.63
CA ASN A 373 7.69 10.89 26.04
C ASN A 373 7.67 11.77 27.30
N ASP A 374 6.47 12.14 27.77
CA ASP A 374 6.25 12.94 28.97
C ASP A 374 6.65 12.25 30.29
N SER A 375 6.90 10.94 30.25
CA SER A 375 7.44 10.16 31.37
C SER A 375 8.96 10.03 31.35
N GLY A 376 9.64 10.60 30.33
CA GLY A 376 11.09 10.46 30.14
C GLY A 376 11.52 9.11 29.57
N GLU A 377 10.59 8.33 29.02
CA GLU A 377 10.91 7.07 28.34
C GLU A 377 11.31 7.36 26.89
N ILE A 378 12.41 6.76 26.44
CA ILE A 378 12.85 6.84 25.04
C ILE A 378 11.86 6.05 24.17
N ILE A 379 11.28 6.72 23.18
CA ILE A 379 10.27 6.16 22.27
C ILE A 379 10.73 6.10 20.81
N SER A 380 11.94 6.57 20.52
CA SER A 380 12.61 6.43 19.23
C SER A 380 13.90 5.61 19.37
N GLU A 381 14.43 5.12 18.26
CA GLU A 381 15.84 4.76 18.18
C GLU A 381 16.75 5.97 18.45
N ILE A 382 18.02 5.72 18.73
CA ILE A 382 19.04 6.76 18.92
C ILE A 382 19.84 6.89 17.63
N ARG A 383 19.89 8.10 17.07
CA ARG A 383 20.64 8.41 15.84
C ARG A 383 21.95 9.08 16.16
N THR A 384 23.04 8.57 15.63
CA THR A 384 24.40 9.06 15.89
C THR A 384 24.97 9.75 14.66
N TYR A 385 25.41 10.99 14.83
CA TYR A 385 26.03 11.79 13.78
C TYR A 385 27.52 11.94 14.07
N ILE A 386 28.35 11.46 13.14
CA ILE A 386 29.79 11.60 13.18
C ILE A 386 30.15 12.81 12.33
N VAL A 387 30.66 13.86 12.95
CA VAL A 387 31.00 15.09 12.21
C VAL A 387 32.39 14.95 11.61
N ASP A 388 32.48 15.07 10.30
CA ASP A 388 33.74 15.08 9.55
C ASP A 388 34.37 16.48 9.66
N ASP A 389 35.46 16.59 10.42
CA ASP A 389 36.23 17.82 10.60
C ASP A 389 37.24 18.07 9.48
N GLN A 390 37.37 17.13 8.53
CA GLN A 390 38.32 17.26 7.43
C GLN A 390 37.79 18.20 6.36
N TYR A 391 38.63 19.12 5.92
CA TYR A 391 38.32 19.94 4.75
C TYR A 391 38.20 19.06 3.51
N ARG A 392 36.99 19.02 2.95
CA ARG A 392 36.69 18.36 1.67
C ARG A 392 36.52 19.44 0.60
N GLU A 393 37.42 19.47 -0.38
CA GLU A 393 37.32 20.42 -1.51
C GLU A 393 36.07 20.17 -2.37
N ASN A 394 35.66 18.89 -2.48
CA ASN A 394 34.50 18.48 -3.25
C ASN A 394 33.42 17.98 -2.29
N GLU A 395 32.52 18.86 -1.87
CA GLU A 395 31.43 18.52 -0.97
C GLU A 395 30.10 19.02 -1.55
N TYR A 396 29.17 18.10 -1.80
CA TYR A 396 27.83 18.43 -2.28
C TYR A 396 26.79 17.69 -1.45
N VAL A 397 25.80 18.43 -0.97
CA VAL A 397 24.69 17.91 -0.19
C VAL A 397 23.42 17.93 -1.05
N PHE A 398 22.81 16.77 -1.18
CA PHE A 398 21.53 16.60 -1.86
C PHE A 398 20.44 16.35 -0.83
N LEU A 399 19.34 17.08 -0.89
CA LEU A 399 18.14 16.82 -0.12
C LEU A 399 17.15 16.04 -0.99
N PHE A 400 16.53 14.99 -0.47
CA PHE A 400 15.58 14.18 -1.24
C PHE A 400 14.46 13.62 -0.38
N LYS A 401 13.32 13.31 -1.01
CA LYS A 401 12.20 12.61 -0.36
C LYS A 401 12.42 11.10 -0.43
N ASN A 402 12.52 10.44 0.72
CA ASN A 402 12.68 8.99 0.82
C ASN A 402 11.36 8.24 0.55
N SER A 403 11.42 6.90 0.55
CA SER A 403 10.25 6.06 0.30
C SER A 403 9.16 6.17 1.37
N LEU A 404 9.50 6.54 2.62
CA LEU A 404 8.52 6.82 3.69
C LEU A 404 7.94 8.23 3.62
N GLY A 405 8.34 9.02 2.61
CA GLY A 405 7.84 10.35 2.32
C GLY A 405 8.53 11.47 3.09
N ALA A 406 9.49 11.15 3.95
CA ALA A 406 10.29 12.09 4.74
C ALA A 406 11.47 12.63 3.92
N TYR A 407 11.94 13.84 4.25
CA TYR A 407 13.12 14.41 3.59
C TYR A 407 14.40 14.08 4.34
N GLU A 408 15.42 13.69 3.59
CA GLU A 408 16.73 13.32 4.10
C GLU A 408 17.84 13.93 3.23
N THR A 409 19.05 13.97 3.76
CA THR A 409 20.23 14.50 3.05
C THR A 409 21.24 13.42 2.70
N LEU A 410 21.75 13.45 1.47
CA LEU A 410 22.86 12.67 0.98
C LEU A 410 24.07 13.59 0.78
N ARG A 411 25.14 13.34 1.54
CA ARG A 411 26.43 14.00 1.37
C ARG A 411 27.26 13.23 0.36
N THR A 412 27.92 13.95 -0.55
CA THR A 412 28.87 13.38 -1.50
C THR A 412 30.21 14.10 -1.37
N THR A 413 31.29 13.31 -1.30
CA THR A 413 32.66 13.82 -1.08
C THR A 413 33.63 13.49 -2.21
N GLY A 414 33.16 12.76 -3.23
CA GLY A 414 33.95 12.36 -4.39
C GLY A 414 34.09 13.46 -5.43
N ILE A 415 34.96 13.22 -6.40
CA ILE A 415 35.21 14.17 -7.50
C ILE A 415 33.95 14.31 -8.35
N GLN A 416 33.54 15.54 -8.60
CA GLN A 416 32.46 15.87 -9.52
C GLN A 416 33.02 16.23 -10.90
N ALA A 417 32.39 15.72 -11.97
CA ALA A 417 32.67 16.17 -13.33
C ALA A 417 31.48 16.99 -13.86
N LYS A 418 31.76 18.19 -14.38
CA LYS A 418 30.78 19.03 -15.10
C LYS A 418 30.99 18.90 -16.60
N SER A 419 29.91 18.69 -17.34
CA SER A 419 29.91 18.64 -18.81
C SER A 419 28.77 19.52 -19.35
N ASN A 420 29.05 20.26 -20.42
CA ASN A 420 28.08 21.15 -21.05
C ASN A 420 27.85 20.69 -22.48
N LYS A 421 26.59 20.52 -22.87
CA LYS A 421 26.18 20.28 -24.26
C LYS A 421 25.56 21.56 -24.80
N TYR A 422 26.04 22.01 -25.95
CA TYR A 422 25.49 23.17 -26.67
C TYR A 422 24.72 22.67 -27.88
N GLU A 423 23.47 23.08 -28.02
CA GLU A 423 22.65 22.85 -29.20
C GLU A 423 22.35 24.19 -29.89
N HIS A 424 22.47 24.21 -31.20
CA HIS A 424 22.29 25.40 -32.02
C HIS A 424 21.23 25.15 -33.08
N THR A 425 20.13 25.90 -33.02
CA THR A 425 19.05 25.85 -34.00
C THR A 425 19.07 27.11 -34.85
N LEU A 426 19.24 26.94 -36.16
CA LEU A 426 19.15 28.03 -37.13
C LEU A 426 17.68 28.25 -37.50
N ILE A 427 17.21 29.47 -37.35
CA ILE A 427 15.89 29.89 -37.81
C ILE A 427 16.10 30.78 -39.02
N GLU A 428 15.64 30.31 -40.19
CA GLU A 428 15.58 31.11 -41.41
C GLU A 428 14.36 32.04 -41.32
N MET A 429 14.60 33.35 -41.24
CA MET A 429 13.51 34.32 -41.31
C MET A 429 13.12 34.56 -42.77
N ILE A 430 11.84 34.35 -43.08
CA ILE A 430 11.28 34.64 -44.40
C ILE A 430 11.22 36.17 -44.56
N LYS A 431 11.93 36.72 -45.56
CA LYS A 431 11.90 38.15 -45.88
C LYS A 431 10.47 38.62 -46.15
N VAL A 432 10.12 39.78 -45.62
CA VAL A 432 8.94 40.53 -46.07
C VAL A 432 9.28 41.16 -47.43
N GLU A 433 8.39 41.02 -48.41
CA GLU A 433 8.57 41.61 -49.76
C GLU A 433 8.80 43.13 -49.66
N GLY A 434 9.99 43.59 -50.05
CA GLY A 434 10.34 45.01 -50.15
C GLY A 434 11.65 45.45 -49.47
N ASP A 435 12.31 44.58 -48.70
CA ASP A 435 13.57 44.93 -48.02
C ASP A 435 14.81 44.67 -48.90
N SER A 436 15.54 45.73 -49.24
CA SER A 436 16.70 45.73 -50.16
C SER A 436 18.04 45.49 -49.48
N SER A 437 18.07 45.08 -48.21
CA SER A 437 19.31 44.76 -47.48
C SER A 437 19.85 43.36 -47.85
N TYR A 438 21.15 43.29 -48.20
CA TYR A 438 21.89 42.07 -48.56
C TYR A 438 22.46 41.35 -47.32
N SER A 439 21.70 41.27 -46.23
CA SER A 439 22.02 40.39 -45.10
C SER A 439 20.98 39.28 -45.02
N GLU A 440 21.43 38.01 -45.08
CA GLU A 440 20.62 36.88 -44.66
C GLU A 440 20.46 37.00 -43.14
N GLU A 441 19.28 37.41 -42.67
CA GLU A 441 18.98 37.44 -41.25
C GLU A 441 18.61 36.02 -40.79
N SER A 442 19.62 35.19 -40.57
CA SER A 442 19.47 33.95 -39.80
C SER A 442 19.56 34.29 -38.32
N SER A 443 18.52 34.05 -37.54
CA SER A 443 18.62 34.07 -36.08
C SER A 443 19.03 32.68 -35.59
N MET A 444 19.88 32.65 -34.57
CA MET A 444 20.43 31.42 -34.02
C MET A 444 19.98 31.32 -32.56
N GLU A 445 19.10 30.36 -32.28
CA GLU A 445 18.76 30.00 -30.91
C GLU A 445 19.78 28.98 -30.42
N SER A 446 20.42 29.27 -29.29
CA SER A 446 21.39 28.38 -28.66
C SER A 446 20.88 27.97 -27.30
N TRP A 447 20.94 26.67 -27.03
CA TRP A 447 20.51 26.08 -25.76
C TRP A 447 21.71 25.40 -25.11
N MET A 448 21.84 25.55 -23.80
CA MET A 448 22.89 24.94 -23.00
C MET A 448 22.28 23.92 -22.04
N GLU A 449 22.77 22.69 -22.10
CA GLU A 449 22.41 21.63 -21.17
C GLU A 449 23.62 21.26 -20.31
N GLU A 450 23.56 21.59 -19.02
CA GLU A 450 24.59 21.26 -18.05
C GLU A 450 24.28 19.89 -17.42
N THR A 451 25.25 18.98 -17.46
CA THR A 451 25.19 17.65 -16.83
C THR A 451 26.34 17.51 -15.85
N PHE A 452 26.02 17.03 -14.66
CA PHE A 452 26.97 16.81 -13.60
C PHE A 452 27.06 15.33 -13.27
N LYS A 453 28.26 14.84 -12.99
CA LYS A 453 28.52 13.48 -12.54
C LYS A 453 29.10 13.55 -11.14
N ALA A 454 28.36 13.05 -10.14
CA ALA A 454 28.75 13.06 -8.74
C ALA A 454 29.09 11.65 -8.24
N ASN A 455 29.96 11.61 -7.24
CA ASN A 455 30.40 10.39 -6.58
C ASN A 455 30.31 10.58 -5.07
N SER A 456 29.71 9.63 -4.34
CA SER A 456 29.53 9.74 -2.89
C SER A 456 30.84 9.79 -2.10
N GLY A 457 31.93 9.25 -2.65
CA GLY A 457 33.04 8.74 -1.86
C GLY A 457 32.74 7.35 -1.32
N TRP A 458 33.65 6.83 -0.49
CA TRP A 458 33.48 5.52 0.14
C TRP A 458 32.40 5.56 1.21
N ILE A 459 31.42 4.67 1.07
CA ILE A 459 30.31 4.48 2.00
C ILE A 459 30.25 3.02 2.45
N THR A 460 29.45 2.74 3.48
CA THR A 460 29.16 1.38 3.91
C THR A 460 28.19 0.68 2.96
N LYS A 461 28.08 -0.65 3.08
CA LYS A 461 27.12 -1.43 2.30
C LYS A 461 25.67 -1.00 2.59
N GLU A 462 25.36 -0.74 3.85
CA GLU A 462 24.00 -0.38 4.28
C GLU A 462 23.62 1.03 3.78
N GLU A 463 24.56 1.98 3.80
CA GLU A 463 24.37 3.30 3.17
C GLU A 463 24.19 3.17 1.65
N LEU A 464 24.94 2.29 0.99
CA LEU A 464 24.77 2.03 -0.45
C LEU A 464 23.35 1.51 -0.74
N ASP A 465 22.83 0.58 0.05
CA ASP A 465 21.47 0.07 -0.09
C ASP A 465 20.42 1.17 0.15
N TRP A 466 20.64 2.05 1.14
CA TRP A 466 19.80 3.24 1.39
C TRP A 466 19.80 4.23 0.22
N THR A 467 20.92 4.41 -0.50
CA THR A 467 20.97 5.35 -1.64
C THR A 467 20.00 5.00 -2.78
N ASN A 468 19.43 3.79 -2.81
CA ASN A 468 18.35 3.44 -3.73
C ASN A 468 17.12 4.36 -3.57
N ASP A 469 16.82 4.79 -2.35
CA ASP A 469 15.73 5.73 -2.09
C ASP A 469 16.04 7.09 -2.74
N PHE A 470 17.28 7.56 -2.70
CA PHE A 470 17.72 8.77 -3.40
C PHE A 470 17.57 8.64 -4.92
N VAL A 471 17.97 7.51 -5.49
CA VAL A 471 17.89 7.27 -6.93
C VAL A 471 16.44 7.22 -7.41
N LEU A 472 15.56 6.56 -6.65
CA LEU A 472 14.14 6.41 -6.96
C LEU A 472 13.30 7.65 -6.60
N SER A 473 13.83 8.54 -5.77
CA SER A 473 13.13 9.76 -5.36
C SER A 473 12.77 10.63 -6.55
N VAL A 474 11.52 11.09 -6.60
CA VAL A 474 11.07 12.05 -7.61
C VAL A 474 11.46 13.47 -7.20
N ASP A 475 11.50 13.74 -5.90
CA ASP A 475 11.75 15.08 -5.37
C ASP A 475 13.15 15.18 -4.75
N ARG A 476 14.01 15.95 -5.41
CA ARG A 476 15.45 16.07 -5.10
C ARG A 476 15.92 17.49 -5.33
N TYR A 477 16.79 17.93 -4.44
CA TYR A 477 17.43 19.24 -4.47
C TYR A 477 18.92 19.10 -4.20
N ILE A 478 19.72 19.97 -4.79
CA ILE A 478 21.10 20.21 -4.35
C ILE A 478 21.15 21.52 -3.58
N ILE A 479 21.91 21.54 -2.49
CA ILE A 479 22.16 22.74 -1.71
C ILE A 479 23.44 23.40 -2.23
N GLU A 480 23.32 24.61 -2.76
CA GLU A 480 24.44 25.43 -3.20
C GLU A 480 24.23 26.86 -2.70
N ASN A 481 25.25 27.47 -2.08
CA ASN A 481 25.19 28.83 -1.54
C ASN A 481 23.93 29.07 -0.67
N TRP A 482 23.59 28.11 0.20
CA TRP A 482 22.40 28.16 1.06
C TRP A 482 21.06 28.26 0.32
N LYS A 483 21.03 27.89 -0.96
CA LYS A 483 19.82 27.81 -1.79
C LYS A 483 19.60 26.39 -2.29
N LEU A 484 18.33 26.06 -2.53
CA LEU A 484 17.90 24.78 -3.08
C LEU A 484 17.72 24.89 -4.58
N PHE A 485 18.36 23.98 -5.32
CA PHE A 485 18.13 23.83 -6.75
C PHE A 485 17.55 22.45 -7.02
N SER A 486 16.40 22.38 -7.68
CA SER A 486 15.79 21.09 -8.06
C SER A 486 16.71 20.32 -9.01
N VAL A 487 16.86 19.02 -8.73
CA VAL A 487 17.77 18.11 -9.43
C VAL A 487 17.01 16.93 -10.03
N LEU A 488 17.32 16.62 -11.28
CA LEU A 488 16.88 15.41 -11.97
C LEU A 488 18.07 14.47 -12.16
N VAL A 489 18.03 13.29 -11.54
CA VAL A 489 19.02 12.22 -11.81
C VAL A 489 18.71 11.60 -13.17
N THR A 490 19.69 11.61 -14.07
CA THR A 490 19.56 11.11 -15.45
C THR A 490 20.13 9.71 -15.65
N SER A 491 20.86 9.18 -14.67
CA SER A 491 21.41 7.82 -14.73
C SER A 491 20.31 6.77 -14.80
N THR A 492 20.29 6.00 -15.90
CA THR A 492 19.38 4.86 -16.07
C THR A 492 19.93 3.57 -15.47
N LYS A 493 21.24 3.50 -15.29
CA LYS A 493 21.95 2.36 -14.69
C LYS A 493 22.99 2.89 -13.72
N ILE A 494 22.94 2.40 -12.49
CA ILE A 494 23.90 2.70 -11.45
C ILE A 494 24.53 1.37 -11.03
N PHE A 495 25.86 1.31 -11.09
CA PHE A 495 26.60 0.15 -10.60
C PHE A 495 26.73 0.28 -9.09
N GLN A 496 26.24 -0.71 -8.35
CA GLN A 496 26.31 -0.71 -6.89
C GLN A 496 27.59 -1.38 -6.40
N HIS A 497 27.74 -2.67 -6.68
CA HIS A 497 28.92 -3.42 -6.29
C HIS A 497 29.02 -4.71 -7.11
N LYS A 498 30.16 -5.38 -6.97
CA LYS A 498 30.38 -6.74 -7.47
C LYS A 498 30.79 -7.63 -6.31
N ASP A 499 30.38 -8.90 -6.37
CA ASP A 499 30.72 -9.88 -5.35
C ASP A 499 32.24 -9.95 -5.10
N ASN A 500 32.62 -9.99 -3.82
CA ASN A 500 34.01 -9.93 -3.32
C ASN A 500 34.72 -8.57 -3.47
N GLU A 501 34.00 -7.48 -3.73
CA GLU A 501 34.50 -6.11 -3.60
C GLU A 501 33.84 -5.44 -2.38
N TYR A 502 34.66 -4.94 -1.45
CA TYR A 502 34.19 -4.36 -0.17
C TYR A 502 34.30 -2.83 -0.13
N LEU A 503 34.60 -2.23 -1.28
CA LEU A 503 34.74 -0.80 -1.47
C LEU A 503 33.48 -0.30 -2.16
N TYR A 504 32.55 0.25 -1.37
CA TYR A 504 31.24 0.67 -1.84
C TYR A 504 31.22 2.17 -2.11
N MET A 505 30.65 2.55 -3.25
CA MET A 505 30.42 3.94 -3.64
C MET A 505 29.23 3.99 -4.60
N ILE A 506 28.53 5.12 -4.64
CA ILE A 506 27.54 5.41 -5.67
C ILE A 506 28.06 6.52 -6.58
N GLU A 507 27.91 6.31 -7.89
CA GLU A 507 28.19 7.29 -8.93
C GLU A 507 26.92 7.51 -9.76
N PHE A 508 26.53 8.77 -9.90
CA PHE A 508 25.31 9.15 -10.62
C PHE A 508 25.48 10.45 -11.38
N GLU A 509 24.70 10.58 -12.45
CA GLU A 509 24.61 11.77 -13.28
C GLU A 509 23.30 12.50 -13.01
N TYR A 510 23.37 13.82 -12.97
CA TYR A 510 22.22 14.66 -12.70
C TYR A 510 22.26 15.98 -13.47
N LYS A 511 21.10 16.61 -13.59
CA LYS A 511 20.90 17.92 -14.21
C LYS A 511 20.08 18.80 -13.28
N LYS A 512 20.32 20.12 -13.34
CA LYS A 512 19.45 21.10 -12.66
C LYS A 512 18.21 21.32 -13.52
N SER A 513 17.03 21.40 -12.90
CA SER A 513 15.74 21.45 -13.62
C SER A 513 15.55 22.73 -14.45
N ALA A 514 16.27 23.82 -14.16
CA ALA A 514 16.24 25.04 -14.96
C ALA A 514 17.13 24.92 -16.21
N LYS A 515 16.53 25.02 -17.40
CA LYS A 515 17.28 25.18 -18.65
C LYS A 515 17.77 26.62 -18.76
N ALA A 516 19.09 26.80 -18.93
CA ALA A 516 19.67 28.12 -19.14
C ALA A 516 19.59 28.50 -20.63
N SER A 517 18.83 29.54 -20.97
CA SER A 517 18.83 30.16 -22.31
C SER A 517 19.98 31.18 -22.49
N ALA A 518 20.62 31.57 -21.38
CA ALA A 518 21.79 32.46 -21.36
C ALA A 518 22.73 32.06 -20.21
N TYR A 519 24.04 32.18 -20.43
CA TYR A 519 25.03 32.00 -19.38
C TYR A 519 25.08 33.23 -18.47
N ASN A 520 24.76 33.04 -17.19
CA ASN A 520 24.96 34.04 -16.14
C ASN A 520 25.96 33.49 -15.11
N ASN A 521 26.96 34.27 -14.73
CA ASN A 521 27.89 33.88 -13.67
C ASN A 521 27.22 34.04 -12.29
N VAL A 522 26.54 32.99 -11.82
CA VAL A 522 25.84 33.01 -10.52
C VAL A 522 26.81 32.93 -9.33
N HIS A 523 28.07 32.53 -9.56
CA HIS A 523 29.10 32.50 -8.51
C HIS A 523 29.70 33.88 -8.18
N SER A 524 29.35 34.93 -8.93
CA SER A 524 29.84 36.30 -8.70
C SER A 524 28.80 37.24 -8.09
N ILE A 525 27.78 36.71 -7.38
CA ILE A 525 26.91 37.59 -6.58
C ILE A 525 27.81 38.27 -5.54
N ASN A 526 27.79 39.60 -5.55
CA ASN A 526 28.74 40.46 -4.88
C ASN A 526 28.75 40.18 -3.36
N PRO A 527 29.91 39.97 -2.70
CA PRO A 527 29.99 39.68 -1.25
C PRO A 527 29.28 40.72 -0.37
N TRP A 528 29.14 41.95 -0.88
CA TRP A 528 28.43 43.05 -0.21
C TRP A 528 26.91 42.84 -0.06
N LEU A 529 26.30 41.88 -0.77
CA LEU A 529 24.89 41.51 -0.59
C LEU A 529 24.69 40.45 0.51
N GLU A 530 25.75 39.74 0.92
CA GLU A 530 25.66 38.68 1.95
C GLU A 530 25.79 39.23 3.39
N GLU A 531 26.43 40.40 3.58
CA GLU A 531 26.65 41.00 4.92
C GLU A 531 25.48 41.83 5.47
N THR A 532 24.47 42.14 4.67
CA THR A 532 23.29 42.87 5.14
C THR A 532 22.06 42.00 4.97
N GLY A 533 21.67 41.28 6.03
CA GLY A 533 20.33 40.70 6.19
C GLY A 533 19.24 41.77 6.30
N ILE A 534 19.22 42.74 5.38
CA ILE A 534 18.24 43.81 5.27
C ILE A 534 17.42 43.50 4.02
N PRO A 535 16.09 43.25 4.13
CA PRO A 535 15.24 43.16 2.96
C PRO A 535 15.27 44.52 2.26
N ILE A 536 15.71 44.55 1.01
CA ILE A 536 15.62 45.75 0.18
C ILE A 536 14.13 45.93 -0.14
N LEU A 537 13.44 46.76 0.64
CA LEU A 537 12.14 47.30 0.27
C LEU A 537 12.37 48.23 -0.93
N THR A 538 11.90 47.84 -2.11
CA THR A 538 11.66 48.82 -3.18
C THR A 538 10.45 49.67 -2.78
N GLU A 539 10.41 50.94 -3.21
CA GLU A 539 9.38 51.94 -2.88
C GLU A 539 7.91 51.56 -3.18
N ASN A 540 7.63 50.32 -3.61
CA ASN A 540 6.30 49.81 -3.97
C ASN A 540 5.94 48.43 -3.36
N GLU A 541 6.41 48.08 -2.16
CA GLU A 541 5.86 46.99 -1.29
C GLU A 541 5.42 45.66 -1.97
N GLU A 542 6.06 45.19 -3.04
CA GLU A 542 5.79 43.87 -3.64
C GLU A 542 6.99 42.92 -3.44
N LEU A 543 6.73 41.81 -2.74
CA LEU A 543 7.65 40.70 -2.52
C LEU A 543 7.74 39.84 -3.80
N ILE A 544 8.90 39.82 -4.45
CA ILE A 544 9.22 38.87 -5.52
C ILE A 544 10.20 37.84 -4.96
N LEU A 545 9.76 36.58 -4.87
CA LEU A 545 10.61 35.41 -4.63
C LEU A 545 11.59 35.24 -5.81
N ILE A 546 12.90 35.22 -5.53
CA ILE A 546 13.95 34.82 -6.49
C ILE A 546 14.49 33.45 -6.12
#